data_AF-A0A529L2A8-F1
#
_entry.id   AF-A0A529L2A8-F1
#
_cell.length_a   1.000
_cell.length_b   1.000
_cell.length_c   1.000
_cell.angle_alpha   90.00
_cell.angle_beta   90.00
_cell.angle_gamma   90.00
#
_symmetry.space_group_name_H-M   'P 1'
#
loop_
_entity.id
_entity.type
_entity.pdbx_description
1 polymer ?
#
loop_
_entity_poly.entity_id
_entity_poly.type
_entity_poly.pdbx_seq_one_letter_code
_entity_poly.pdbx_strand_id
1 'polypeptide(L)' 'MIQRLAVVLSEAAISDLDAIAAYIFESSGSGSIAISFVDRIRDRCHSIGNAPRGGRQHDDIVPGLRTVPFEH' A
#
# COMPACT_ATOMS: atom_id res chain seq x y z
N MET A 1 -16.27 -14.32 -14.36
CA MET A 1 -16.26 -13.05 -13.59
C MET A 1 -15.04 -13.08 -12.68
N ILE A 2 -14.15 -12.10 -12.76
CA ILE A 2 -13.05 -11.99 -11.80
C ILE A 2 -13.66 -11.44 -10.50
N GLN A 3 -13.66 -12.25 -9.44
CA GLN A 3 -14.16 -11.82 -8.14
C GLN A 3 -13.08 -10.99 -7.44
N ARG A 4 -13.38 -9.73 -7.16
CA ARG A 4 -12.51 -8.87 -6.34
C ARG A 4 -12.47 -9.41 -4.92
N LEU A 5 -11.27 -9.66 -4.40
CA LEU A 5 -11.09 -10.04 -3.00
C LEU A 5 -11.05 -8.79 -2.12
N ALA A 6 -11.61 -8.89 -0.92
CA ALA A 6 -11.47 -7.88 0.11
C ALA A 6 -10.00 -7.78 0.53
N VAL A 7 -9.50 -6.55 0.66
CA VAL A 7 -8.15 -6.26 1.16
C VAL A 7 -8.28 -5.67 2.56
N VAL A 8 -7.56 -6.24 3.50
CA VAL A 8 -7.43 -5.74 4.87
C VAL A 8 -5.99 -5.31 5.11
N LEU A 9 -5.80 -4.24 5.87
CA LEU A 9 -4.48 -3.77 6.29
C LEU A 9 -4.22 -4.24 7.72
N SER A 10 -3.03 -4.76 7.99
CA SER A 10 -2.60 -5.04 9.35
C SER A 10 -2.37 -3.74 10.12
N GLU A 11 -2.37 -3.81 11.44
CA GLU A 11 -2.05 -2.65 12.29
C GLU A 11 -0.66 -2.07 11.97
N ALA A 12 0.33 -2.93 11.70
CA ALA A 12 1.65 -2.51 11.25
C ALA A 12 1.59 -1.71 9.94
N ALA A 13 0.82 -2.17 8.95
CA ALA A 13 0.66 -1.45 7.68
C ALA A 13 -0.04 -0.10 7.85
N ILE A 14 -0.96 0.02 8.82
CA ILE A 14 -1.59 1.31 9.16
C ILE A 14 -0.56 2.25 9.79
N SER A 15 0.26 1.75 10.73
CA SER A 15 1.35 2.52 11.32
C SER A 15 2.38 2.98 10.28
N ASP A 16 2.66 2.15 9.27
CA ASP A 16 3.56 2.53 8.17
C ASP A 16 2.99 3.70 7.36
N LEU A 17 1.68 3.71 7.09
CA LEU A 17 1.02 4.83 6.41
C LEU A 17 1.10 6.11 7.25
N ASP A 18 0.88 6.02 8.56
CA ASP A 18 0.97 7.18 9.46
C ASP A 18 2.40 7.75 9.50
N ALA A 19 3.41 6.88 9.54
CA ALA A 19 4.82 7.29 9.50
C ALA A 19 5.20 7.97 8.17
N ILE A 20 4.71 7.45 7.04
CA ILE A 20 4.90 8.05 5.72
C ILE A 20 4.24 9.43 5.65
N ALA A 21 2.99 9.56 6.15
CA ALA A 21 2.29 10.84 6.19
C ALA A 21 3.05 11.87 7.04
N ALA A 22 3.53 11.48 8.22
CA ALA A 22 4.32 12.34 9.10
C ALA A 22 5.60 12.83 8.40
N TYR A 23 6.35 11.92 7.79
CA TYR A 23 7.57 12.27 7.06
C TYR A 23 7.32 13.26 5.91
N ILE A 24 6.27 13.04 5.11
CA ILE A 24 5.92 13.92 4.00
C ILE A 24 5.45 15.28 4.51
N PHE A 25 4.67 15.30 5.60
CA PHE A 25 4.24 16.54 6.23
C PHE A 25 5.44 17.36 6.72
N GLU A 26 6.35 16.73 7.45
CA GLU A 26 7.58 17.36 7.96
C GLU A 26 8.45 17.89 6.80
N SER A 27 8.56 17.13 5.71
CA SER A 27 9.40 17.50 4.56
C SER A 27 8.78 18.57 3.66
N SER A 28 7.46 18.58 3.49
CA SER A 28 6.74 19.46 2.55
C SER A 28 6.07 20.66 3.21
N GLY A 29 5.85 20.63 4.53
CA GLY A 29 5.04 21.60 5.26
C GLY A 29 3.55 21.56 4.92
N SER A 30 3.07 20.54 4.18
CA SER A 30 1.72 20.49 3.63
C SER A 30 0.98 19.21 4.01
N GLY A 31 -0.06 19.37 4.84
CA GLY A 31 -0.93 18.25 5.25
C GLY A 31 -1.70 17.66 4.07
N SER A 32 -2.10 18.47 3.09
CA SER A 32 -2.82 17.96 1.91
C SER A 32 -1.95 17.10 1.01
N ILE A 33 -0.67 17.44 0.86
CA ILE A 33 0.29 16.62 0.11
C ILE A 33 0.50 15.27 0.83
N ALA A 34 0.70 15.31 2.15
CA ALA A 34 0.87 14.12 2.96
C ALA A 34 -0.33 13.16 2.86
N ILE A 35 -1.54 13.68 3.09
CA ILE A 35 -2.79 12.89 2.99
C ILE A 35 -2.98 12.34 1.58
N SER A 36 -2.83 13.19 0.55
CA SER A 36 -3.00 12.76 -0.84
C SER A 36 -2.01 11.65 -1.23
N PHE A 37 -0.80 11.64 -0.69
CA PHE A 37 0.17 10.60 -0.96
C PHE A 37 -0.23 9.26 -0.34
N VAL A 38 -0.59 9.24 0.95
CA VAL A 38 -0.99 7.99 1.63
C VAL A 38 -2.33 7.44 1.14
N ASP A 39 -3.25 8.31 0.71
CA ASP A 39 -4.50 7.88 0.06
C ASP A 39 -4.22 7.09 -1.22
N ARG A 40 -3.25 7.52 -2.03
CA ARG A 40 -2.86 6.78 -3.25
C ARG A 40 -2.23 5.43 -2.91
N ILE A 41 -1.41 5.35 -1.86
CA ILE A 41 -0.87 4.06 -1.38
C ILE A 41 -2.02 3.14 -0.97
N ARG A 42 -2.98 3.67 -0.20
CA ARG A 42 -4.15 2.92 0.25
C ARG A 42 -5.00 2.40 -0.92
N ASP A 43 -5.27 3.26 -1.89
CA ASP A 43 -5.99 2.89 -3.12
C ASP A 43 -5.23 1.81 -3.90
N ARG A 44 -3.91 1.93 -3.98
CA ARG A 44 -3.07 0.91 -4.61
C ARG A 44 -3.19 -0.42 -3.87
N CYS A 45 -3.11 -0.45 -2.54
CA CYS A 45 -3.32 -1.67 -1.75
C CYS A 45 -4.70 -2.28 -2.03
N HIS A 46 -5.77 -1.48 -2.05
CA HIS A 46 -7.11 -1.97 -2.33
C HIS A 46 -7.31 -2.47 -3.77
N SER A 47 -6.54 -1.96 -4.72
CA SER A 47 -6.56 -2.43 -6.12
C SER A 47 -5.94 -3.82 -6.29
N ILE A 48 -5.12 -4.29 -5.34
CA ILE A 48 -4.55 -5.66 -5.35
C ILE A 48 -5.67 -6.70 -5.33
N GLY A 49 -6.81 -6.40 -4.69
CA GLY A 49 -7.98 -7.27 -4.68
C GLY A 49 -8.51 -7.62 -6.07
N ASN A 50 -8.21 -6.82 -7.10
CA ASN A 50 -8.60 -7.10 -8.49
C ASN A 50 -7.76 -8.23 -9.12
N ALA A 51 -6.50 -8.38 -8.70
CA ALA A 51 -5.58 -9.41 -9.17
C ALA A 51 -4.65 -9.86 -8.02
N PRO A 52 -5.15 -10.65 -7.06
CA PRO A 52 -4.42 -11.00 -5.84
C PRO A 52 -3.09 -11.74 -6.07
N ARG A 53 -2.94 -12.38 -7.23
CA ARG A 53 -1.72 -13.10 -7.64
C ARG A 53 -0.87 -12.33 -8.65
N GLY A 54 -1.18 -11.07 -8.92
CA GLY A 54 -0.49 -10.25 -9.92
C GLY A 54 0.87 -9.70 -9.47
N GLY A 55 1.11 -9.60 -8.16
CA GLY A 55 2.41 -9.16 -7.62
C GLY A 55 3.52 -10.19 -7.79
N ARG A 56 4.77 -9.72 -7.82
CA ARG A 56 5.96 -10.57 -7.89
C ARG A 56 6.07 -11.39 -6.60
N GLN A 57 6.25 -12.70 -6.74
CA GLN A 57 6.40 -13.60 -5.62
C GLN A 57 7.82 -13.53 -5.04
N HIS A 58 7.91 -13.55 -3.71
CA HIS A 58 9.15 -13.49 -2.93
C HIS A 58 9.17 -14.60 -1.86
N ASP A 59 8.97 -15.84 -2.30
CA ASP A 59 9.03 -17.01 -1.39
C ASP A 59 10.43 -17.20 -0.77
N ASP A 60 11.46 -16.58 -1.36
CA ASP A 60 12.82 -16.51 -0.86
C ASP A 60 12.95 -15.69 0.44
N ILE A 61 12.01 -14.80 0.69
CA ILE A 61 11.95 -13.98 1.92
C ILE A 61 10.99 -14.62 2.92
N VAL A 62 9.72 -14.78 2.51
CA VAL A 62 8.67 -15.44 3.29
C VAL A 62 7.74 -16.17 2.32
N PRO A 63 7.39 -17.45 2.57
CA PRO A 63 6.46 -18.18 1.71
C PRO A 63 5.14 -17.44 1.51
N GLY A 64 4.73 -17.24 0.26
CA GLY A 64 3.50 -16.56 -0.11
C GLY A 64 3.59 -15.04 -0.14
N LEU A 65 4.74 -14.44 0.21
CA LEU A 65 4.96 -13.00 0.11
C LEU A 65 4.89 -12.56 -1.36
N ARG A 66 4.22 -11.43 -1.59
CA ARG A 66 4.16 -10.77 -2.88
C ARG A 66 4.42 -9.28 -2.74
N THR A 67 5.13 -8.73 -3.72
CA THR A 67 5.36 -7.28 -3.82
C THR A 67 4.68 -6.72 -5.06
N VAL A 68 4.20 -5.49 -4.96
CA VAL A 68 3.68 -4.73 -6.09
C VAL A 68 4.31 -3.34 -6.06
N PRO A 69 4.66 -2.75 -7.22
CA PRO A 69 5.05 -1.36 -7.26
C PRO A 69 3.86 -0.48 -6.87
N PHE A 70 4.18 0.64 -6.23
CA PHE A 70 3.21 1.67 -5.87
C PHE A 70 2.83 2.50 -7.12
N GLU A 71 3.76 3.34 -7.57
CA GLU A 71 3.67 4.18 -8.77
C GLU A 71 4.75 3.77 -9.78
N HIS A 72 4.70 4.35 -10.99
CA HIS A 72 5.60 4.06 -12.11
C HIS A 72 6.84 4.95 -12.11
#